data_AF-A0A1G3V930-F1
#
_entry.id   AF-A0A1G3V930-F1
#
_cell.length_a   1.000
_cell.length_b   1.000
_cell.length_c   1.000
_cell.angle_alpha   90.00
_cell.angle_beta   90.00
_cell.angle_gamma   90.00
#
_symmetry.space_group_name_H-M   'P 1'
#
loop_
_entity.id
_entity.type
_entity.pdbx_description
1 polymer ?
#
loop_
_entity_poly.entity_id
_entity_poly.type
_entity_poly.pdbx_seq_one_letter_code
_entity_poly.pdbx_strand_id
1 'polypeptide(L)'
;MKCQSHRFFKDVPNNIIDLIEEIHTFVTELIATGGRNFLWYRRNPFLLQWRRGVRGLEYSTLGAMVGEIKKRLGNPGDSCQDDRLAFSERIDLSRWEEELKEIRKQIVPFCEKAKRLLIEERLYMMNASLSPVECADKEISRLRKELFGSAMSHGGRFKRLIDPIDRLLYDLIKEE
;
A
#
# COMPACT_ATOMS: atom_id res chain seq x y z
N MET A 1 -21.46 11.94 16.54
CA MET A 1 -20.41 11.22 15.79
C MET A 1 -19.60 10.44 16.82
N LYS A 2 -19.73 9.12 16.88
CA LYS A 2 -18.95 8.30 17.83
C LYS A 2 -17.51 8.22 17.29
N CYS A 3 -16.53 8.70 18.06
CA CYS A 3 -15.12 8.40 17.80
C CYS A 3 -14.96 6.89 17.75
N GLN A 4 -14.53 6.36 16.61
CA GLN A 4 -14.04 4.99 16.56
C GLN A 4 -12.77 4.95 17.42
N SER A 5 -12.85 4.26 18.56
CA SER A 5 -11.68 3.93 19.37
C SER A 5 -10.75 3.08 18.49
N HIS A 6 -9.61 3.65 18.12
CA HIS A 6 -8.57 2.91 17.42
C HIS A 6 -7.61 2.40 18.50
N ARG A 7 -7.55 1.08 18.65
CA ARG A 7 -6.65 0.44 19.63
C ARG A 7 -5.23 0.37 19.08
N PHE A 8 -4.26 0.57 19.96
CA PHE A 8 -2.82 0.53 19.65
C PHE A 8 -2.16 -0.64 20.39
N PHE A 9 -1.16 -1.26 19.76
CA PHE A 9 -0.33 -2.29 20.40
C PHE A 9 0.77 -1.62 21.26
N LYS A 10 0.95 -2.08 22.51
CA LYS A 10 2.05 -1.65 23.39
C LYS A 10 3.34 -2.42 23.05
N ASP A 11 4.51 -1.83 23.27
CA ASP A 11 5.80 -2.56 23.29
C ASP A 11 6.17 -3.25 21.96
N VAL A 12 5.71 -2.72 20.82
CA VAL A 12 6.15 -3.17 19.49
C VAL A 12 7.67 -2.94 19.37
N PRO A 13 8.48 -3.95 19.02
CA PRO A 13 9.91 -3.79 18.80
C PRO A 13 10.24 -2.68 17.77
N ASN A 14 11.25 -1.86 18.07
CA ASN A 14 11.63 -0.74 17.20
C ASN A 14 11.96 -1.18 15.76
N ASN A 15 12.56 -2.35 15.57
CA ASN A 15 12.83 -2.88 14.24
C ASN A 15 11.57 -3.13 13.41
N ILE A 16 10.45 -3.53 14.04
CA ILE A 16 9.16 -3.69 13.37
C ILE A 16 8.59 -2.31 13.00
N ILE A 17 8.68 -1.33 13.91
CA ILE A 17 8.26 0.05 13.68
C ILE A 17 9.04 0.66 12.50
N ASP A 18 10.36 0.51 12.50
CA ASP A 18 11.23 1.04 11.45
C ASP A 18 10.91 0.41 10.08
N LEU A 19 10.66 -0.91 10.04
CA LEU A 19 10.28 -1.61 8.82
C LEU A 19 8.95 -1.09 8.26
N ILE A 20 7.92 -0.94 9.10
CA ILE A 20 6.61 -0.45 8.62
C ILE A 20 6.68 1.03 8.22
N GLU A 21 7.48 1.86 8.88
CA GLU A 21 7.71 3.25 8.50
C GLU A 21 8.39 3.36 7.13
N GLU A 22 9.39 2.52 6.88
CA GLU A 22 10.06 2.47 5.58
C GLU A 22 9.10 2.02 4.48
N ILE A 23 8.35 0.94 4.70
CA ILE A 23 7.32 0.44 3.77
C ILE A 23 6.27 1.54 3.48
N HIS A 24 5.77 2.20 4.52
CA HIS A 24 4.80 3.27 4.41
C HIS A 24 5.36 4.47 3.63
N THR A 25 6.65 4.78 3.80
CA THR A 25 7.34 5.84 3.05
C THR A 25 7.36 5.52 1.55
N PHE A 26 7.74 4.30 1.16
CA PHE A 26 7.73 3.88 -0.26
C PHE A 26 6.34 4.00 -0.90
N VAL A 27 5.29 3.58 -0.20
CA VAL A 27 3.91 3.67 -0.71
C VAL A 27 3.44 5.11 -0.80
N THR A 28 3.75 5.93 0.21
CA THR A 28 3.38 7.35 0.22
C THR A 28 4.09 8.11 -0.90
N GLU A 29 5.36 7.81 -1.16
CA GLU A 29 6.13 8.41 -2.25
C GLU A 29 5.57 8.00 -3.63
N LEU A 30 5.12 6.74 -3.78
CA LEU A 30 4.43 6.27 -4.99
C LEU A 30 3.13 7.05 -5.21
N ILE A 31 2.29 7.19 -4.19
CA ILE A 31 1.03 7.96 -4.26
C ILE A 31 1.33 9.43 -4.59
N ALA A 32 2.34 10.02 -3.95
CA ALA A 32 2.78 11.39 -4.24
C ALA A 32 3.26 11.55 -5.68
N THR A 33 3.92 10.52 -6.24
CA THR A 33 4.35 10.51 -7.64
C THR A 33 3.16 10.54 -8.60
N GLY A 34 2.12 9.75 -8.37
CA GLY A 34 0.90 9.82 -9.18
C GLY A 34 0.17 11.16 -9.04
N GLY A 35 0.19 11.76 -7.84
CA GLY A 35 -0.35 13.10 -7.60
C GLY A 35 0.39 14.19 -8.37
N ARG A 36 1.74 14.22 -8.29
CA ARG A 36 2.59 15.18 -9.02
C ARG A 36 2.45 15.07 -10.53
N ASN A 37 2.10 13.89 -11.05
CA ASN A 37 1.85 13.67 -12.47
C ASN A 37 0.38 13.90 -12.87
N PHE A 38 -0.46 14.46 -11.99
CA PHE A 38 -1.88 14.72 -12.23
C PHE A 38 -2.69 13.48 -12.63
N LEU A 39 -2.23 12.30 -12.19
CA LEU A 39 -2.90 11.03 -12.45
C LEU A 39 -3.88 10.69 -11.34
N TRP A 40 -3.57 11.09 -10.10
CA TRP A 40 -4.37 10.78 -8.91
C TRP A 40 -4.68 12.02 -8.09
N TYR A 41 -5.84 11.97 -7.44
CA TYR A 41 -6.31 12.99 -6.49
C TYR A 41 -6.89 12.26 -5.29
N ARG A 42 -6.47 12.60 -4.06
CA ARG A 42 -7.06 12.00 -2.87
C ARG A 42 -8.52 12.44 -2.74
N ARG A 43 -9.46 11.50 -2.63
CA ARG A 43 -10.85 11.82 -2.25
C ARG A 43 -11.05 11.74 -0.74
N ASN A 44 -10.44 10.75 -0.12
CA ASN A 44 -10.41 10.52 1.31
C ASN A 44 -9.14 9.73 1.68
N PRO A 45 -8.89 9.41 2.97
CA PRO A 45 -7.69 8.66 3.37
C PRO A 45 -7.50 7.30 2.70
N PHE A 46 -8.57 6.65 2.24
CA PHE A 46 -8.57 5.28 1.71
C PHE A 46 -8.72 5.19 0.18
N LEU A 47 -9.16 6.28 -0.47
CA LEU A 47 -9.55 6.25 -1.86
C LEU A 47 -8.91 7.38 -2.67
N LEU A 48 -8.20 6.97 -3.72
CA LEU A 48 -7.77 7.86 -4.79
C LEU A 48 -8.90 7.98 -5.83
N GLN A 49 -9.08 9.17 -6.37
CA GLN A 49 -9.66 9.37 -7.68
C GLN A 49 -8.53 9.33 -8.71
N TRP A 50 -8.74 8.65 -9.83
CA TRP A 50 -7.72 8.53 -10.87
C TRP A 50 -8.23 8.98 -12.24
N ARG A 51 -7.28 9.37 -13.10
CA ARG A 51 -7.55 9.65 -14.51
C ARG A 51 -8.01 8.37 -15.22
N ARG A 52 -8.99 8.51 -16.12
CA ARG A 52 -9.49 7.39 -16.93
C ARG A 52 -8.33 6.69 -17.64
N GLY A 53 -8.32 5.37 -17.58
CA GLY A 53 -7.28 4.52 -18.18
C GLY A 53 -6.11 4.20 -17.26
N VAL A 54 -5.88 4.97 -16.20
CA VAL A 54 -4.86 4.69 -15.18
C VAL A 54 -5.45 3.74 -14.14
N ARG A 55 -4.66 2.77 -13.67
CA ARG A 55 -5.05 1.93 -12.53
C ARG A 55 -4.92 2.74 -11.24
N GLY A 56 -5.97 2.76 -10.42
CA GLY A 56 -5.98 3.48 -9.15
C GLY A 56 -6.49 2.67 -7.97
N LEU A 57 -7.20 1.56 -8.22
CA LEU A 57 -7.76 0.72 -7.18
C LEU A 57 -6.64 0.01 -6.41
N GLU A 58 -5.72 -0.65 -7.12
CA GLU A 58 -4.61 -1.40 -6.54
C GLU A 58 -3.75 -0.51 -5.63
N TYR A 59 -3.46 0.71 -6.08
CA TYR A 59 -2.70 1.69 -5.31
C TYR A 59 -3.48 2.26 -4.12
N SER A 60 -4.80 2.45 -4.26
CA SER A 60 -5.65 2.87 -3.15
C SER A 60 -5.68 1.78 -2.06
N THR A 61 -5.86 0.52 -2.46
CA THR A 61 -5.84 -0.63 -1.55
C THR A 61 -4.50 -0.74 -0.84
N LEU A 62 -3.38 -0.68 -1.57
CA LEU A 62 -2.04 -0.73 -0.97
C LEU A 62 -1.82 0.39 0.04
N GLY A 63 -2.17 1.63 -0.32
CA GLY A 63 -2.06 2.80 0.56
C GLY A 63 -2.91 2.67 1.82
N ALA A 64 -4.15 2.20 1.68
CA ALA A 64 -5.06 2.02 2.80
C ALA A 64 -4.56 0.94 3.77
N MET A 65 -4.17 -0.23 3.27
CA MET A 65 -3.74 -1.34 4.11
C MET A 65 -2.43 -1.04 4.84
N VAL A 66 -1.43 -0.50 4.12
CA VAL A 66 -0.14 -0.13 4.74
C VAL A 66 -0.32 1.01 5.74
N GLY A 67 -1.16 1.99 5.44
CA GLY A 67 -1.50 3.07 6.36
C GLY A 67 -2.18 2.57 7.64
N GLU A 68 -3.08 1.61 7.51
CA GLU A 68 -3.77 1.00 8.66
C GLU A 68 -2.82 0.15 9.52
N ILE A 69 -1.96 -0.66 8.89
CA ILE A 69 -0.92 -1.44 9.60
C ILE A 69 0.00 -0.48 10.38
N LYS A 70 0.51 0.57 9.72
CA LYS A 70 1.33 1.59 10.37
C LYS A 70 0.60 2.23 11.55
N LYS A 71 -0.66 2.60 11.39
CA LYS A 71 -1.45 3.25 12.45
C LYS A 71 -1.58 2.35 13.68
N ARG A 72 -1.81 1.06 13.50
CA ARG A 72 -1.98 0.08 14.58
C ARG A 72 -0.66 -0.26 15.29
N LEU A 73 0.42 -0.35 14.53
CA LEU A 73 1.78 -0.62 15.05
C LEU A 73 2.50 0.63 15.59
N GLY A 74 2.04 1.81 15.21
CA GLY A 74 2.65 3.09 15.57
C GLY A 74 2.55 3.39 17.07
N ASN A 75 3.58 4.04 17.59
CA ASN A 75 3.62 4.43 19.00
C ASN A 75 2.62 5.58 19.26
N PRO A 76 1.73 5.48 20.27
CA PRO A 76 0.80 6.54 20.63
C PRO A 76 1.56 7.65 21.37
N GLY A 77 2.32 8.45 20.63
CA GLY A 77 2.96 9.66 21.16
C GLY A 77 1.96 10.79 21.46
N ASP A 78 0.70 10.68 21.05
CA ASP A 78 -0.23 11.83 20.99
C ASP A 78 -1.71 11.55 21.31
N SER A 79 -2.06 10.43 21.96
CA SER A 79 -3.46 10.23 22.40
C SER A 79 -3.62 9.61 23.78
N CYS A 80 -4.60 10.18 24.49
CA CYS A 80 -4.95 9.95 25.88
C CYS A 80 -5.12 8.47 26.23
N GLN A 81 -4.72 8.15 27.46
CA GLN A 81 -4.78 6.84 28.10
C GLN A 81 -6.22 6.31 28.17
N ASP A 82 -6.51 5.17 27.54
CA ASP A 82 -7.18 4.00 28.18
C ASP A 82 -7.31 2.77 27.24
N ASP A 83 -7.35 2.93 25.92
CA ASP A 83 -7.67 1.84 24.98
C ASP A 83 -6.43 1.10 24.40
N ARG A 84 -5.53 0.64 25.26
CA ARG A 84 -4.32 -0.10 24.83
C ARG A 84 -4.45 -1.60 25.07
N LEU A 85 -4.30 -2.41 24.02
CA LEU A 85 -4.19 -3.86 24.15
C LEU A 85 -2.76 -4.23 24.55
N ALA A 86 -2.62 -5.08 25.56
CA ALA A 86 -1.39 -5.83 25.76
C ALA A 86 -1.28 -6.85 24.61
N PHE A 87 -0.06 -7.06 24.08
CA PHE A 87 0.17 -8.14 23.12
C PHE A 87 -0.35 -9.45 23.72
N SER A 88 -1.26 -10.13 23.04
CA SER A 88 -1.62 -11.47 23.44
C SER A 88 -0.43 -12.39 23.16
N GLU A 89 -0.17 -13.37 24.02
CA GLU A 89 0.88 -14.38 23.84
C GLU A 89 0.75 -15.17 22.51
N ARG A 90 -0.31 -14.94 21.74
CA ARG A 90 -0.58 -15.58 20.44
C ARG A 90 0.09 -14.87 19.27
N ILE A 91 0.56 -13.64 19.43
CA ILE A 91 1.20 -12.90 18.35
C ILE A 91 2.69 -13.23 18.33
N ASP A 92 3.10 -13.92 17.27
CA ASP A 92 4.49 -14.20 17.00
C ASP A 92 5.16 -12.97 16.34
N LEU A 93 5.77 -12.12 17.16
CA LEU A 93 6.51 -10.94 16.71
C LEU A 93 7.66 -11.29 15.75
N SER A 94 8.27 -12.47 15.89
CA SER A 94 9.34 -12.91 14.99
C SER A 94 8.79 -13.22 13.60
N ARG A 95 7.60 -13.81 13.52
CA ARG A 95 6.87 -14.01 12.27
C ARG A 95 6.54 -12.67 11.61
N TRP A 96 6.05 -11.68 12.35
CA TRP A 96 5.75 -10.34 11.80
C TRP A 96 6.97 -9.64 11.26
N GLU A 97 8.11 -9.72 11.96
CA GLU A 97 9.36 -9.15 11.48
C GLU A 97 9.79 -9.77 10.13
N GLU A 98 9.73 -11.10 10.01
CA GLU A 98 10.08 -11.79 8.76
C GLU A 98 9.08 -11.48 7.64
N GLU A 99 7.78 -11.41 7.93
CA GLU A 99 6.76 -10.99 6.97
C GLU A 99 7.00 -9.56 6.49
N LEU A 100 7.31 -8.62 7.38
CA LEU A 100 7.63 -7.24 7.03
C LEU A 100 8.92 -7.12 6.21
N LYS A 101 9.96 -7.89 6.53
CA LYS A 101 11.18 -7.99 5.71
C LYS A 101 10.87 -8.48 4.30
N GLU A 102 9.98 -9.45 4.17
CA GLU A 102 9.56 -9.98 2.86
C GLU A 102 8.71 -8.96 2.09
N ILE A 103 7.75 -8.31 2.75
CA ILE A 103 6.97 -7.20 2.16
C ILE A 103 7.92 -6.11 1.66
N ARG A 104 8.91 -5.72 2.48
CA ARG A 104 9.92 -4.73 2.11
C ARG A 104 10.68 -5.12 0.84
N LYS A 105 11.17 -6.36 0.75
CA LYS A 105 11.88 -6.86 -0.45
C LYS A 105 11.03 -6.77 -1.71
N GLN A 106 9.71 -6.93 -1.60
CA GLN A 106 8.80 -6.87 -2.74
C GLN A 106 8.32 -5.45 -3.06
N ILE A 107 8.10 -4.61 -2.05
CA ILE A 107 7.49 -3.28 -2.21
C ILE A 107 8.43 -2.31 -2.90
N VAL A 108 9.75 -2.38 -2.62
CA VAL A 108 10.76 -1.51 -3.25
C VAL A 108 10.72 -1.64 -4.78
N PRO A 109 10.97 -2.84 -5.37
CA PRO A 109 10.93 -2.98 -6.83
C PRO A 109 9.52 -2.80 -7.41
N PHE A 110 8.46 -3.04 -6.63
CA PHE A 110 7.10 -2.73 -7.06
C PHE A 110 6.91 -1.22 -7.22
N CYS A 111 7.25 -0.43 -6.20
CA CYS A 111 7.10 1.02 -6.20
C CYS A 111 7.96 1.69 -7.27
N GLU A 112 9.20 1.23 -7.49
CA GLU A 112 10.05 1.75 -8.57
C GLU A 112 9.44 1.55 -9.96
N LYS A 113 8.96 0.33 -10.24
CA LYS A 113 8.32 0.01 -11.53
C LYS A 113 6.99 0.71 -11.70
N ALA A 114 6.21 0.84 -10.63
CA ALA A 114 4.97 1.57 -10.63
C ALA A 114 5.20 3.07 -10.88
N LYS A 115 6.19 3.68 -10.22
CA LYS A 115 6.60 5.07 -10.48
C LYS A 115 6.97 5.27 -11.95
N ARG A 116 7.76 4.36 -12.52
CA ARG A 116 8.09 4.38 -13.96
C ARG A 116 6.83 4.29 -14.82
N LEU A 117 5.95 3.31 -14.56
CA LEU A 117 4.69 3.16 -15.29
C LEU A 117 3.86 4.45 -15.29
N LEU A 118 3.74 5.14 -14.15
CA LEU A 118 2.99 6.39 -14.06
C LEU A 118 3.57 7.50 -14.95
N ILE A 119 4.89 7.59 -15.03
CA ILE A 119 5.55 8.57 -15.91
C ILE A 119 5.25 8.24 -17.38
N GLU A 120 5.39 6.97 -17.78
CA GLU A 120 5.09 6.53 -19.15
C GLU A 120 3.61 6.76 -19.51
N GLU A 121 2.69 6.40 -18.61
CA GLU A 121 1.26 6.63 -18.81
C GLU A 121 0.95 8.12 -18.94
N ARG A 122 1.60 8.98 -18.14
CA ARG A 122 1.43 10.43 -18.25
C ARG A 122 1.89 10.96 -19.60
N LEU A 123 3.06 10.52 -20.08
CA LEU A 123 3.60 10.91 -21.38
C LEU A 123 2.71 10.43 -22.53
N TYR A 124 2.25 9.17 -22.47
CA TYR A 124 1.33 8.61 -23.46
C TYR A 124 0.03 9.40 -23.56
N MET A 125 -0.51 9.81 -22.40
CA MET A 125 -1.74 10.60 -22.31
C MET A 125 -1.63 12.01 -22.90
N MET A 126 -0.44 12.50 -23.22
CA MET A 126 -0.28 13.76 -23.95
C MET A 126 -0.68 13.65 -25.42
N ASN A 127 -0.62 12.45 -25.99
CA ASN A 127 -0.81 12.21 -27.42
C ASN A 127 -1.98 11.26 -27.73
N ALA A 128 -2.43 10.46 -26.77
CA ALA A 128 -3.47 9.45 -26.98
C ALA A 128 -4.34 9.22 -25.74
N SER A 129 -5.53 8.65 -25.94
CA SER A 129 -6.38 8.19 -24.83
C SER A 129 -5.88 6.86 -24.29
N LEU A 130 -5.74 6.75 -22.97
CA LEU A 130 -5.33 5.52 -22.30
C LEU A 130 -6.53 4.63 -21.97
N SER A 131 -6.49 3.36 -22.35
CA SER A 131 -7.42 2.32 -21.90
C SER A 131 -6.83 1.60 -20.68
N PRO A 132 -7.64 1.10 -19.73
CA PRO A 132 -7.13 0.43 -18.52
C PRO A 132 -6.55 -0.97 -18.77
N VAL A 133 -6.93 -1.62 -19.88
CA VAL A 133 -6.52 -2.99 -20.23
C VAL A 133 -5.54 -2.98 -21.39
N GLU A 134 -5.89 -2.27 -22.46
CA GLU A 134 -5.15 -2.27 -23.70
C GLU A 134 -4.36 -0.98 -23.84
N CYS A 135 -3.12 -1.10 -24.30
CA CYS A 135 -2.30 0.05 -24.66
C CYS A 135 -1.42 -0.34 -25.85
N ALA A 136 -1.43 0.48 -26.90
CA ALA A 136 -0.58 0.25 -28.06
C ALA A 136 0.92 0.38 -27.73
N ASP A 137 1.23 1.15 -26.68
CA ASP A 137 2.59 1.24 -26.17
C ASP A 137 3.03 -0.07 -25.51
N LYS A 138 4.11 -0.66 -26.05
CA LYS A 138 4.61 -1.96 -25.61
C LYS A 138 5.18 -1.91 -24.20
N GLU A 139 5.78 -0.80 -23.80
CA GLU A 139 6.41 -0.68 -22.48
C GLU A 139 5.36 -0.50 -21.38
N ILE A 140 4.35 0.34 -21.61
CA ILE A 140 3.20 0.47 -20.70
C ILE A 140 2.50 -0.89 -20.54
N SER A 141 2.23 -1.57 -21.66
CA SER A 141 1.61 -2.90 -21.63
C SER A 141 2.45 -3.93 -20.89
N ARG A 142 3.78 -3.93 -21.10
CA ARG A 142 4.72 -4.82 -20.40
C ARG A 142 4.73 -4.55 -18.90
N LEU A 143 4.85 -3.28 -18.49
CA LEU A 143 4.86 -2.88 -17.08
C LEU A 143 3.54 -3.20 -16.38
N ARG A 144 2.39 -2.95 -17.03
CA ARG A 144 1.08 -3.32 -16.49
C ARG A 144 0.92 -4.82 -16.31
N LYS A 145 1.31 -5.61 -17.31
CA LYS A 145 1.27 -7.07 -17.22
C LYS A 145 2.16 -7.58 -16.09
N GLU A 146 3.34 -7.00 -15.92
CA GLU A 146 4.26 -7.36 -14.85
C GLU A 146 3.72 -6.99 -13.46
N LEU A 147 3.20 -5.77 -13.30
CA LEU A 147 2.72 -5.25 -12.03
C LEU A 147 1.38 -5.86 -11.62
N PHE A 148 0.45 -6.03 -12.55
CA PHE A 148 -0.96 -6.33 -12.26
C PHE A 148 -1.49 -7.59 -12.94
N GLY A 149 -0.73 -8.20 -13.86
CA GLY A 149 -1.20 -9.34 -14.67
C GLY A 149 -1.93 -8.91 -15.94
N SER A 150 -2.37 -9.90 -16.73
CA SER A 150 -3.01 -9.69 -18.04
C SER A 150 -4.51 -9.41 -17.97
N ALA A 151 -5.14 -9.63 -16.82
CA ALA A 151 -6.57 -9.43 -16.62
C ALA A 151 -6.84 -8.18 -15.76
N MET A 152 -8.12 -7.79 -15.67
CA MET A 152 -8.58 -6.77 -14.72
C MET A 152 -8.61 -7.28 -13.28
N SER A 153 -8.47 -8.59 -13.05
CA SER A 153 -8.28 -9.16 -11.72
C SER A 153 -6.89 -8.84 -11.18
N HIS A 154 -6.78 -8.60 -9.87
CA HIS A 154 -5.51 -8.35 -9.18
C HIS A 154 -4.55 -9.55 -9.37
N GLY A 155 -3.47 -9.32 -10.11
CA GLY A 155 -2.45 -10.32 -10.42
C GLY A 155 -1.05 -9.73 -10.36
N GLY A 156 -0.11 -10.35 -11.09
CA GLY A 156 1.26 -9.83 -11.22
C GLY A 156 2.01 -9.72 -9.89
N ARG A 157 2.89 -8.71 -9.81
CA ARG A 157 3.61 -8.37 -8.57
C ARG A 157 2.67 -7.86 -7.48
N PHE A 158 1.60 -7.16 -7.83
CA PHE A 158 0.64 -6.63 -6.87
C PHE A 158 0.02 -7.74 -6.04
N LYS A 159 -0.42 -8.85 -6.66
CA LYS A 159 -0.99 -9.98 -5.92
C LYS A 159 0.01 -10.59 -4.93
N ARG A 160 1.25 -10.82 -5.37
CA ARG A 160 2.31 -11.35 -4.49
C ARG A 160 2.62 -10.44 -3.31
N LEU A 161 2.46 -9.13 -3.51
CA LEU A 161 2.65 -8.12 -2.48
C LEU A 161 1.45 -8.01 -1.53
N ILE A 162 0.22 -8.10 -2.05
CA ILE A 162 -0.98 -7.87 -1.25
C ILE A 162 -1.29 -9.02 -0.31
N ASP A 163 -1.02 -10.27 -0.71
CA ASP A 163 -1.27 -11.47 0.10
C ASP A 163 -0.58 -11.42 1.49
N PRO A 164 0.73 -11.12 1.62
CA PRO A 164 1.35 -10.98 2.94
C PRO A 164 0.87 -9.75 3.71
N ILE A 165 0.57 -8.63 3.04
CA ILE A 165 0.02 -7.43 3.69
C ILE A 165 -1.37 -7.72 4.28
N ASP A 166 -2.22 -8.45 3.55
CA ASP A 166 -3.56 -8.84 3.99
C ASP A 166 -3.52 -9.75 5.20
N ARG A 167 -2.62 -10.74 5.22
CA ARG A 167 -2.43 -11.62 6.39
C ARG A 167 -1.97 -10.85 7.62
N LEU A 168 -0.99 -9.95 7.47
CA LEU A 168 -0.52 -9.12 8.58
C LEU A 168 -1.64 -8.21 9.11
N LEU A 169 -2.41 -7.58 8.22
CA LEU A 169 -3.55 -6.75 8.60
C LEU A 169 -4.66 -7.57 9.27
N TYR A 170 -4.94 -8.78 8.77
CA TYR A 170 -5.91 -9.68 9.38
C TYR A 170 -5.50 -10.07 10.81
N ASP A 171 -4.22 -10.40 11.03
CA ASP A 171 -3.70 -10.69 12.37
C ASP A 171 -3.86 -9.48 13.31
N LEU A 172 -3.70 -8.25 12.80
CA LEU A 172 -3.92 -7.01 13.55
C LEU A 172 -5.39 -6.66 13.82
N ILE A 173 -6.32 -7.14 13.00
CA ILE A 173 -7.77 -6.90 13.16
C ILE A 173 -8.40 -7.99 14.04
N LYS A 174 -7.98 -9.25 13.90
CA LYS A 174 -8.54 -10.38 14.65
C LYS A 174 -8.36 -10.25 16.17
N GLU A 175 -7.36 -9.49 16.60
CA GLU A 175 -7.07 -9.25 18.01
C GLU A 175 -7.89 -8.07 18.60
N GLU A 176 -8.86 -7.52 17.85
CA GLU A 176 -9.91 -6.59 18.36
C GLU A 176 -11.01 -7.29 19.16
#